data_AF-A0A3M2TG62-F1
#
_entry.id   AF-A0A3M2TG62-F1
#
_cell.length_a   1.000
_cell.length_b   1.000
_cell.length_c   1.000
_cell.angle_alpha   90.00
_cell.angle_beta   90.00
_cell.angle_gamma   90.00
#
_symmetry.space_group_name_H-M   'P 1'
#
loop_
_entity.id
_entity.type
_entity.pdbx_description
1 polymer ?
#
loop_
_entity_poly.entity_id
_entity_poly.type
_entity_poly.pdbx_seq_one_letter_code
_entity_poly.pdbx_strand_id
1 'polypeptide(L)'
;MHLSGTYNPLVVGELSTEQCKPWESLVHRFTSDILDAAHFAVKSALEYATDDDTAAGILHEIINPKLYDLKEALNEKITEILEPHKSGNLVTCNHYPVENVQNAQAQRRKRRLKRVLQGIFGQKLLQGEYDLDANNLLSQLVETTEADMDRYASYAATDVMEEYYKVALKKVADDISVLAVEECLIQQLPTLFMPEAVFNMDKENYAGIL
;
A
#
# COMPACT_ATOMS: atom_id res chain seq x y z
N MET A 1 4.53 -32.59 5.29
CA MET A 1 3.55 -33.00 6.33
C MET A 1 2.93 -31.71 6.86
N HIS A 2 1.68 -31.40 6.52
CA HIS A 2 0.97 -30.24 7.07
C HIS A 2 0.65 -30.53 8.54
N LEU A 3 1.03 -29.64 9.45
CA LEU A 3 0.53 -29.68 10.83
C LEU A 3 -0.96 -29.30 10.77
N SER A 4 -1.82 -30.23 11.17
CA SER A 4 -3.26 -29.97 11.29
C SER A 4 -3.45 -28.78 12.23
N GLY A 5 -4.01 -27.67 11.73
CA GLY A 5 -4.30 -26.45 12.51
C GLY A 5 -3.42 -25.23 12.24
N THR A 6 -2.43 -25.31 11.34
CA THR A 6 -1.63 -24.14 10.93
C THR A 6 -1.89 -23.76 9.48
N TYR A 7 -1.97 -22.46 9.19
CA TYR A 7 -2.10 -21.96 7.82
C TYR A 7 -0.79 -22.13 7.05
N ASN A 8 -0.88 -22.28 5.72
CA ASN A 8 0.28 -22.28 4.85
C ASN A 8 0.79 -20.84 4.67
N PRO A 9 2.03 -20.51 5.10
CA PRO A 9 2.59 -19.16 4.95
C PRO A 9 2.67 -18.68 3.49
N LEU A 10 2.77 -19.60 2.52
CA LEU A 10 2.79 -19.26 1.09
C LEU A 10 1.47 -18.62 0.65
N VAL A 11 0.34 -19.04 1.23
CA VAL A 11 -0.99 -18.46 0.95
C VAL A 11 -1.06 -17.00 1.40
N VAL A 12 -0.36 -16.63 2.48
CA VAL A 12 -0.30 -15.24 2.94
C VAL A 12 0.45 -14.37 1.92
N GLY A 13 1.54 -14.88 1.35
CA GLY A 13 2.28 -14.21 0.29
C GLY A 13 1.42 -13.99 -0.96
N GLU A 14 0.76 -15.05 -1.43
CA GLU A 14 -0.14 -14.99 -2.59
C GLU A 14 -1.30 -14.00 -2.39
N LEU A 15 -1.98 -14.07 -1.24
CA LEU A 15 -3.06 -13.13 -0.89
C LEU A 15 -2.54 -11.69 -0.81
N SER A 16 -1.34 -11.47 -0.29
CA SER A 16 -0.74 -10.14 -0.19
C SER A 16 -0.44 -9.58 -1.58
N THR A 17 0.18 -10.37 -2.45
CA THR A 17 0.42 -9.98 -3.85
C THR A 17 -0.87 -9.62 -4.57
N GLU A 18 -1.95 -10.41 -4.35
CA GLU A 18 -3.26 -10.13 -4.94
C GLU A 18 -3.83 -8.78 -4.49
N GLN A 19 -3.72 -8.45 -3.19
CA GLN A 19 -4.21 -7.20 -2.63
C GLN A 19 -3.39 -5.97 -3.07
N CYS A 20 -2.13 -6.17 -3.46
CA CYS A 20 -1.24 -5.09 -3.91
C CYS A 20 -1.38 -4.77 -5.41
N LYS A 21 -2.06 -5.62 -6.21
CA LYS A 21 -2.30 -5.38 -7.65
C LYS A 21 -2.77 -3.96 -8.02
N PRO A 22 -3.71 -3.31 -7.31
CA PRO A 22 -4.18 -1.98 -7.69
C PRO A 22 -3.16 -0.86 -7.43
N TRP A 23 -2.13 -1.09 -6.61
CA TRP A 23 -1.24 -0.04 -6.12
C TRP A 23 -0.53 0.71 -7.23
N GLU A 24 -0.01 0.00 -8.24
CA GLU A 24 0.68 0.61 -9.37
C GLU A 24 -0.22 1.64 -10.08
N SER A 25 -1.45 1.25 -10.42
CA SER A 25 -2.39 2.15 -11.08
C SER A 25 -2.85 3.33 -10.22
N LEU A 26 -2.91 3.16 -8.89
CA LEU A 26 -3.28 4.20 -7.95
C LEU A 26 -2.16 5.22 -7.79
N VAL A 27 -0.93 4.72 -7.60
CA VAL A 27 0.27 5.55 -7.46
C VAL A 27 0.52 6.34 -8.73
N HIS A 28 0.46 5.71 -9.92
CA HIS A 28 0.64 6.45 -11.18
C HIS A 28 -0.39 7.56 -11.39
N ARG A 29 -1.65 7.35 -10.98
CA ARG A 29 -2.68 8.39 -11.07
C ARG A 29 -2.36 9.54 -10.14
N PHE A 30 -2.05 9.23 -8.88
CA PHE A 30 -1.66 10.22 -7.88
C PHE A 30 -0.44 11.04 -8.31
N THR A 31 0.60 10.39 -8.83
CA THR A 31 1.81 11.09 -9.27
C THR A 31 1.63 11.85 -10.58
N SER A 32 0.72 11.40 -11.46
CA SER A 32 0.31 12.19 -12.63
C SER A 32 -0.31 13.52 -12.21
N ASP A 33 -1.24 13.50 -11.25
CA ASP A 33 -1.89 14.73 -10.76
C ASP A 33 -0.86 15.71 -10.16
N ILE A 34 0.16 15.20 -9.48
CA ILE A 34 1.25 16.02 -8.92
C ILE A 34 2.15 16.58 -10.03
N LEU A 35 2.51 15.77 -11.02
CA LEU A 35 3.32 16.23 -12.16
C LEU A 35 2.61 17.34 -12.93
N ASP A 36 1.30 17.20 -13.17
CA ASP A 36 0.49 18.22 -13.82
C ASP A 36 0.46 19.52 -13.00
N ALA A 37 0.30 19.41 -11.68
CA ALA A 37 0.34 20.57 -10.78
C ALA A 37 1.73 21.24 -10.75
N ALA A 38 2.81 20.45 -10.74
CA ALA A 38 4.19 20.96 -10.78
C ALA A 38 4.46 21.69 -12.11
N HIS A 39 4.08 21.10 -13.23
CA HIS A 39 4.21 21.72 -14.55
C HIS A 39 3.41 23.02 -14.63
N PHE A 40 2.16 23.03 -14.14
CA PHE A 40 1.34 24.24 -14.09
C PHE A 40 1.99 25.35 -13.26
N ALA A 41 2.53 25.02 -12.08
CA ALA A 41 3.18 25.99 -11.21
C ALA A 41 4.45 26.57 -11.85
N VAL A 42 5.29 25.72 -12.45
CA VAL A 42 6.50 26.12 -13.17
C VAL A 42 6.16 27.03 -14.34
N LYS A 43 5.17 26.65 -15.16
CA LYS A 43 4.67 27.46 -16.27
C LYS A 43 4.17 28.83 -15.81
N SER A 44 3.33 28.85 -14.79
CA SER A 44 2.75 30.09 -14.25
C SER A 44 3.82 31.04 -13.70
N ALA A 45 4.85 30.50 -13.04
CA ALA A 45 5.97 31.29 -12.53
C ALA A 45 6.78 31.93 -13.65
N LEU A 46 6.97 31.20 -14.76
CA LEU A 46 7.70 31.69 -15.92
C LEU A 46 6.91 32.76 -16.68
N GLU A 47 5.63 32.51 -16.97
CA GLU A 47 4.73 33.49 -17.62
C GLU A 47 4.59 34.79 -16.82
N TYR A 48 4.75 34.73 -15.49
CA TYR A 48 4.79 35.93 -14.65
C TYR A 48 6.10 36.72 -14.77
N ALA A 49 7.21 36.04 -15.05
CA ALA A 49 8.56 36.62 -15.03
C ALA A 49 9.04 37.10 -16.41
N THR A 50 8.45 36.61 -17.50
CA THR A 50 8.89 36.88 -18.88
C THR A 50 7.72 37.26 -19.79
N ASP A 51 8.00 37.82 -20.97
CA ASP A 51 7.00 37.94 -22.03
C ASP A 51 6.62 36.58 -22.61
N ASP A 52 5.51 36.53 -23.37
CA ASP A 52 4.93 35.30 -23.90
C ASP A 52 5.88 34.53 -24.83
N ASP A 53 6.63 35.24 -25.68
CA ASP A 53 7.55 34.61 -26.65
C ASP A 53 8.76 34.00 -25.93
N THR A 54 9.33 34.74 -24.97
CA THR A 54 10.42 34.24 -24.11
C THR A 54 9.95 33.06 -23.25
N ALA A 55 8.75 33.13 -22.67
CA ALA A 55 8.18 32.05 -21.86
C ALA A 55 8.03 30.77 -22.70
N ALA A 56 7.48 30.88 -23.91
CA ALA A 56 7.29 29.76 -24.81
C ALA A 56 8.62 29.11 -25.21
N GLY A 57 9.64 29.91 -25.54
CA GLY A 57 10.98 29.43 -25.86
C GLY A 57 11.64 28.68 -24.69
N ILE A 58 11.61 29.25 -23.48
CA ILE A 58 12.19 28.61 -22.29
C ILE A 58 11.43 27.33 -21.92
N LEU A 59 10.10 27.32 -22.03
CA LEU A 59 9.29 26.12 -21.77
C LEU A 59 9.69 24.98 -22.69
N HIS A 60 9.77 25.25 -23.99
CA HIS A 60 10.05 24.25 -25.00
C HIS A 60 11.50 23.72 -24.91
N GLU A 61 12.48 24.61 -24.86
CA GLU A 61 13.89 24.24 -25.00
C GLU A 61 14.53 23.75 -23.69
N ILE A 62 14.06 24.20 -22.52
CA ILE A 62 14.71 23.90 -21.24
C ILE A 62 13.77 23.13 -20.30
N ILE A 63 12.59 23.67 -20.05
CA ILE A 63 11.77 23.22 -18.92
C ILE A 63 11.11 21.87 -19.24
N ASN A 64 10.50 21.72 -20.41
CA ASN A 64 9.82 20.47 -20.79
C ASN A 64 10.77 19.27 -20.87
N PRO A 65 11.98 19.37 -21.48
CA PRO A 65 12.96 18.28 -21.45
C PRO A 65 13.34 17.88 -20.02
N LYS A 66 13.64 18.85 -19.15
CA LYS A 66 13.99 18.54 -17.76
C LYS A 66 12.83 17.96 -16.96
N LEU A 67 11.60 18.47 -17.13
CA LEU A 67 10.41 17.90 -16.49
C LEU A 67 10.15 16.47 -16.97
N TYR A 68 10.47 16.15 -18.23
CA TYR A 68 10.44 14.77 -18.73
C TYR A 68 11.45 13.89 -17.99
N ASP A 69 12.69 14.35 -17.80
CA ASP A 69 13.70 13.61 -17.06
C ASP A 69 13.29 13.38 -15.59
N LEU A 70 12.71 14.39 -14.93
CA LEU A 70 12.17 14.26 -13.57
C LEU A 70 11.02 13.25 -13.51
N LYS A 71 10.16 13.23 -14.53
CA LYS A 71 9.08 12.24 -14.63
C LYS A 71 9.62 10.81 -14.78
N GLU A 72 10.67 10.61 -15.58
CA GLU A 72 11.29 9.29 -15.72
C GLU A 72 11.94 8.84 -14.41
N ALA A 73 12.70 9.72 -13.75
CA ALA A 73 13.29 9.42 -12.44
C ALA A 73 12.22 9.08 -11.38
N LEU A 74 11.10 9.82 -11.38
CA LEU A 74 9.96 9.54 -10.51
C LEU A 74 9.35 8.15 -10.81
N ASN A 75 9.15 7.79 -12.07
CA ASN A 75 8.62 6.49 -12.47
C ASN A 75 9.55 5.32 -12.12
N GLU A 76 10.85 5.50 -12.30
CA GLU A 76 11.86 4.52 -11.88
C GLU A 76 11.80 4.31 -10.36
N LYS A 77 11.72 5.39 -9.59
CA LYS A 77 11.62 5.32 -8.13
C LYS A 77 10.32 4.64 -7.67
N ILE A 78 9.18 4.95 -8.31
CA ILE A 78 7.91 4.28 -8.04
C ILE A 78 8.03 2.77 -8.28
N THR A 79 8.66 2.38 -9.39
CA THR A 79 8.86 0.97 -9.74
C THR A 79 9.71 0.27 -8.69
N GLU A 80 10.82 0.90 -8.27
CA GLU A 80 11.69 0.40 -7.20
C GLU A 80 10.95 0.19 -5.88
N ILE A 81 10.13 1.16 -5.46
CA ILE A 81 9.36 1.10 -4.21
C ILE A 81 8.31 -0.02 -4.25
N LEU A 82 7.66 -0.22 -5.40
CA LEU A 82 6.58 -1.21 -5.54
C LEU A 82 7.09 -2.65 -5.76
N GLU A 83 8.29 -2.83 -6.30
CA GLU A 83 8.83 -4.14 -6.68
C GLU A 83 8.83 -5.18 -5.53
N PRO A 84 9.23 -4.85 -4.29
CA PRO A 84 9.18 -5.78 -3.17
C PRO A 84 7.77 -6.33 -2.90
N HIS A 85 6.73 -5.56 -3.23
CA HIS A 85 5.34 -5.91 -3.00
C HIS A 85 4.71 -6.74 -4.14
N LYS A 86 5.36 -6.81 -5.31
CA LYS A 86 4.94 -7.66 -6.44
C LYS A 86 5.40 -9.11 -6.29
N SER A 87 6.56 -9.33 -5.66
CA SER A 87 7.21 -10.64 -5.59
C SER A 87 6.66 -11.56 -4.49
N GLY A 88 5.75 -11.09 -3.63
CA GLY A 88 5.21 -11.87 -2.49
C GLY A 88 6.26 -12.20 -1.42
N ASN A 89 7.46 -11.63 -1.51
CA ASN A 89 8.54 -11.84 -0.55
C ASN A 89 8.29 -11.03 0.71
N LEU A 90 7.55 -11.63 1.63
CA LEU A 90 7.21 -11.08 2.94
C LEU A 90 8.43 -11.02 3.89
N VAL A 91 9.63 -10.61 3.46
CA VAL A 91 10.79 -10.45 4.37
C VAL A 91 10.47 -9.46 5.51
N THR A 92 9.51 -8.56 5.29
CA THR A 92 8.91 -7.64 6.28
C THR A 92 7.97 -8.29 7.30
N CYS A 93 7.66 -9.59 7.19
CA CYS A 93 6.78 -10.31 8.14
C CYS A 93 7.43 -10.52 9.53
N ASN A 94 8.69 -10.13 9.76
CA ASN A 94 9.30 -10.24 11.09
C ASN A 94 8.74 -9.23 12.10
N HIS A 95 7.90 -8.27 11.70
CA HIS A 95 7.46 -7.18 12.57
C HIS A 95 5.93 -6.94 12.63
N TYR A 96 5.09 -7.84 12.09
CA TYR A 96 3.65 -7.66 12.24
C TYR A 96 3.24 -7.89 13.71
N PRO A 97 2.25 -7.16 14.24
CA PRO A 97 1.81 -7.35 15.61
C PRO A 97 1.10 -8.70 15.72
N VAL A 98 1.85 -9.74 16.09
CA VAL A 98 1.31 -11.09 16.36
C VAL A 98 0.15 -11.00 17.35
N GLU A 99 0.20 -10.03 18.27
CA GLU A 99 -0.87 -9.72 19.22
C GLU A 99 -2.21 -9.34 18.54
N ASN A 100 -2.20 -8.57 17.44
CA ASN A 100 -3.44 -8.21 16.72
C ASN A 100 -4.09 -9.45 16.10
N VAL A 101 -3.28 -10.29 15.47
CA VAL A 101 -3.72 -11.56 14.87
C VAL A 101 -4.29 -12.48 15.96
N GLN A 102 -3.56 -12.67 17.06
CA GLN A 102 -3.99 -13.50 18.19
C GLN A 102 -5.28 -12.99 18.82
N ASN A 103 -5.42 -11.67 19.00
CA ASN A 103 -6.63 -11.06 19.54
C ASN A 103 -7.83 -11.27 18.60
N ALA A 104 -7.66 -11.07 17.30
CA ALA A 104 -8.71 -11.29 16.30
C ALA A 104 -9.16 -12.76 16.25
N GLN A 105 -8.22 -13.70 16.34
CA GLN A 105 -8.48 -15.14 16.44
C GLN A 105 -9.23 -15.50 17.74
N ALA A 106 -8.77 -14.98 18.88
CA ALA A 106 -9.38 -15.22 20.19
C ALA A 106 -10.84 -14.72 20.26
N GLN A 107 -11.12 -13.53 19.70
CA GLN A 107 -12.48 -12.98 19.66
C GLN A 107 -13.41 -13.82 18.79
N ARG A 108 -12.95 -14.29 17.62
CA ARG A 108 -13.73 -15.21 16.78
C ARG A 108 -14.04 -16.51 17.48
N ARG A 109 -13.03 -17.13 18.10
CA ARG A 109 -13.20 -18.38 18.87
C ARG A 109 -14.22 -18.21 19.99
N LYS A 110 -14.12 -17.12 20.77
CA LYS A 110 -15.06 -16.79 21.85
C LYS A 110 -16.50 -16.64 21.33
N ARG A 111 -16.70 -15.89 20.23
CA ARG A 111 -18.03 -15.70 19.63
C ARG A 111 -18.65 -17.00 19.14
N ARG A 112 -17.82 -17.92 18.64
CA ARG A 112 -18.29 -19.22 18.14
C ARG A 112 -18.66 -20.16 19.28
N LEU A 113 -17.79 -20.31 20.27
CA LEU A 113 -18.10 -21.08 21.48
C LEU A 113 -19.37 -20.56 22.17
N LYS A 114 -19.55 -19.24 22.23
CA LYS A 114 -20.79 -18.64 22.75
C LYS A 114 -22.03 -19.10 21.97
N ARG A 115 -21.96 -19.18 20.64
CA ARG A 115 -23.08 -19.66 19.79
C ARG A 115 -23.40 -21.14 20.02
N VAL A 116 -22.38 -21.99 20.17
CA VAL A 116 -22.56 -23.41 20.51
C VAL A 116 -23.26 -23.56 21.85
N LEU A 117 -22.73 -22.88 22.87
CA LEU A 117 -23.32 -22.88 24.21
C LEU A 117 -24.77 -22.35 24.17
N GLN A 118 -25.04 -21.28 23.42
CA GLN A 118 -26.42 -20.80 23.22
C GLN A 118 -27.32 -21.82 22.52
N GLY A 119 -26.81 -22.59 21.56
CA GLY A 119 -27.56 -23.65 20.90
C GLY A 119 -27.89 -24.83 21.82
N ILE A 120 -26.95 -25.20 22.70
CA ILE A 120 -27.13 -26.30 23.65
C ILE A 120 -28.06 -25.90 24.79
N PHE A 121 -27.85 -24.71 25.36
CA PHE A 121 -28.52 -24.30 26.59
C PHE A 121 -29.75 -23.42 26.35
N GLY A 122 -29.90 -22.80 25.18
CA GLY A 122 -31.02 -21.88 24.89
C GLY A 122 -31.19 -20.80 25.97
N GLN A 123 -32.42 -20.57 26.44
CA GLN A 123 -32.70 -19.66 27.55
C GLN A 123 -32.28 -20.19 28.93
N LYS A 124 -31.98 -21.49 29.07
CA LYS A 124 -31.56 -22.08 30.36
C LYS A 124 -30.23 -21.54 30.85
N LEU A 125 -29.40 -20.98 29.96
CA LEU A 125 -28.14 -20.30 30.30
C LEU A 125 -28.31 -19.18 31.36
N LEU A 126 -29.55 -18.68 31.52
CA LEU A 126 -29.93 -17.62 32.45
C LEU A 126 -30.57 -18.14 33.76
N GLN A 127 -30.89 -19.44 33.85
CA GLN A 127 -31.71 -20.01 34.93
C GLN A 127 -30.93 -20.90 35.92
N GLY A 128 -29.71 -21.35 35.59
CA GLY A 128 -28.77 -21.91 36.57
C GLY A 128 -28.96 -23.38 36.99
N GLU A 129 -29.98 -24.09 36.49
CA GLU A 129 -30.16 -25.54 36.71
C GLU A 129 -30.06 -26.30 35.38
N TYR A 130 -29.09 -27.22 35.29
CA TYR A 130 -28.84 -28.02 34.09
C TYR A 130 -28.66 -29.49 34.45
N ASP A 131 -29.48 -30.36 33.85
CA ASP A 131 -29.14 -31.78 33.71
C ASP A 131 -28.20 -31.88 32.51
N LEU A 132 -26.91 -32.00 32.80
CA LEU A 132 -25.83 -31.80 31.83
C LEU A 132 -25.12 -33.12 31.57
N ASP A 133 -25.31 -33.67 30.37
CA ASP A 133 -24.44 -34.72 29.86
C ASP A 133 -23.12 -34.09 29.40
N ALA A 134 -22.12 -34.18 30.27
CA ALA A 134 -20.78 -33.66 30.03
C ALA A 134 -20.12 -34.30 28.78
N ASN A 135 -20.44 -35.56 28.46
CA ASN A 135 -19.89 -36.23 27.29
C ASN A 135 -20.49 -35.70 26.00
N ASN A 136 -21.80 -35.49 25.96
CA ASN A 136 -22.47 -34.88 24.82
C ASN A 136 -21.98 -33.43 24.58
N LEU A 137 -21.82 -32.64 25.65
CA LEU A 137 -21.23 -31.30 25.55
C LEU A 137 -19.80 -31.36 24.99
N LEU A 138 -18.97 -32.26 25.50
CA LEU A 138 -17.59 -32.43 25.04
C LEU A 138 -17.56 -32.83 23.56
N SER A 139 -18.36 -33.81 23.14
CA SER A 139 -18.45 -34.24 21.74
C SER A 139 -18.84 -33.10 20.80
N GLN A 140 -19.86 -32.31 21.16
CA GLN A 140 -20.28 -31.17 20.34
C GLN A 140 -19.21 -30.07 20.27
N LEU A 141 -18.47 -29.82 21.36
CA LEU A 141 -17.36 -28.86 21.36
C LEU A 141 -16.19 -29.35 20.49
N VAL A 142 -15.87 -30.64 20.52
CA VAL A 142 -14.80 -31.25 19.72
C VAL A 142 -15.15 -31.24 18.24
N GLU A 143 -16.33 -31.74 17.85
CA GLU A 143 -16.79 -31.76 16.46
C GLU A 143 -16.84 -30.34 15.87
N THR A 144 -17.33 -29.39 16.68
CA THR A 144 -17.32 -27.98 16.30
C THR A 144 -15.88 -27.47 16.12
N THR A 145 -14.93 -27.87 16.96
CA THR A 145 -13.53 -27.45 16.84
C THR A 145 -12.85 -28.03 15.60
N GLU A 146 -13.04 -29.31 15.30
CA GLU A 146 -12.45 -29.99 14.13
C GLU A 146 -12.98 -29.44 12.80
N ALA A 147 -14.30 -29.28 12.66
CA ALA A 147 -14.91 -28.67 11.47
C ALA A 147 -14.45 -27.22 11.23
N ASP A 148 -13.94 -26.57 12.27
CA ASP A 148 -13.37 -25.24 12.16
C ASP A 148 -11.89 -25.22 11.85
N MET A 149 -11.13 -26.29 12.05
CA MET A 149 -9.67 -26.25 11.87
C MET A 149 -9.28 -25.84 10.44
N ASP A 150 -10.03 -26.29 9.44
CA ASP A 150 -9.83 -25.89 8.04
C ASP A 150 -10.20 -24.41 7.81
N ARG A 151 -11.36 -23.97 8.32
CA ARG A 151 -11.78 -22.55 8.25
C ARG A 151 -10.84 -21.64 9.05
N TYR A 152 -10.32 -22.14 10.16
CA TYR A 152 -9.41 -21.47 11.06
C TYR A 152 -8.09 -21.20 10.36
N ALA A 153 -7.55 -22.18 9.62
CA ALA A 153 -6.37 -21.97 8.80
C ALA A 153 -6.61 -20.86 7.75
N SER A 154 -7.76 -20.85 7.06
CA SER A 154 -8.09 -19.78 6.10
C SER A 154 -8.25 -18.41 6.76
N TYR A 155 -8.95 -18.32 7.90
CA TYR A 155 -9.09 -17.06 8.64
C TYR A 155 -7.77 -16.57 9.20
N ALA A 156 -6.93 -17.46 9.71
CA ALA A 156 -5.62 -17.11 10.22
C ALA A 156 -4.71 -16.54 9.11
N ALA A 157 -4.72 -17.13 7.92
CA ALA A 157 -3.99 -16.57 6.77
C ALA A 157 -4.51 -15.18 6.39
N THR A 158 -5.84 -15.00 6.41
CA THR A 158 -6.47 -13.70 6.10
C THR A 158 -6.10 -12.63 7.11
N ASP A 159 -6.14 -12.95 8.40
CA ASP A 159 -5.80 -12.00 9.47
C ASP A 159 -4.36 -11.52 9.38
N VAL A 160 -3.44 -12.46 9.13
CA VAL A 160 -2.02 -12.14 8.97
C VAL A 160 -1.81 -11.28 7.73
N MET A 161 -2.47 -11.62 6.62
CA MET A 161 -2.42 -10.81 5.40
C MET A 161 -2.97 -9.40 5.63
N GLU A 162 -4.10 -9.25 6.32
CA GLU A 162 -4.70 -7.93 6.59
C GLU A 162 -3.78 -7.04 7.46
N GLU A 163 -3.16 -7.62 8.49
CA GLU A 163 -2.21 -6.88 9.32
C GLU A 163 -0.94 -6.52 8.54
N TYR A 164 -0.43 -7.44 7.72
CA TYR A 164 0.67 -7.14 6.80
C TYR A 164 0.31 -6.00 5.85
N TYR A 165 -0.85 -6.07 5.20
CA TYR A 165 -1.32 -5.08 4.24
C TYR A 165 -1.38 -3.68 4.85
N LYS A 166 -1.86 -3.55 6.10
CA LYS A 166 -1.89 -2.25 6.81
C LYS A 166 -0.51 -1.66 6.99
N VAL A 167 0.49 -2.46 7.31
CA VAL A 167 1.88 -2.01 7.49
C VAL A 167 2.49 -1.64 6.14
N ALA A 168 2.34 -2.52 5.15
CA ALA A 168 2.88 -2.31 3.82
C ALA A 168 2.26 -1.07 3.14
N LEU A 169 0.95 -0.88 3.22
CA LEU A 169 0.25 0.27 2.66
C LEU A 169 0.78 1.60 3.23
N LYS A 170 0.95 1.68 4.56
CA LYS A 170 1.51 2.88 5.20
C LYS A 170 2.92 3.17 4.70
N LYS A 171 3.76 2.13 4.68
CA LYS A 171 5.13 2.25 4.21
C LYS A 171 5.19 2.73 2.76
N VAL A 172 4.41 2.14 1.85
CA VAL A 172 4.37 2.56 0.46
C VAL A 172 3.88 4.00 0.33
N ALA A 173 2.85 4.40 1.08
CA ALA A 173 2.38 5.78 1.06
C ALA A 173 3.46 6.77 1.52
N ASP A 174 4.19 6.45 2.59
CA ASP A 174 5.31 7.26 3.08
C ASP A 174 6.47 7.30 2.08
N ASP A 175 6.91 6.14 1.58
CA ASP A 175 8.04 6.01 0.65
C ASP A 175 7.73 6.71 -0.70
N ILE A 176 6.51 6.61 -1.23
CA ILE A 176 6.10 7.34 -2.43
C ILE A 176 6.11 8.85 -2.20
N SER A 177 5.62 9.30 -1.04
CA SER A 177 5.55 10.73 -0.74
C SER A 177 6.95 11.35 -0.57
N VAL A 178 7.84 10.64 0.13
CA VAL A 178 9.18 11.15 0.47
C VAL A 178 10.18 10.85 -0.64
N LEU A 179 10.38 9.58 -0.97
CA LEU A 179 11.47 9.17 -1.86
C LEU A 179 11.15 9.43 -3.32
N ALA A 180 9.88 9.32 -3.73
CA ALA A 180 9.49 9.55 -5.11
C ALA A 180 9.10 11.02 -5.35
N VAL A 181 8.05 11.50 -4.69
CA VAL A 181 7.51 12.84 -4.95
C VAL A 181 8.46 13.93 -4.45
N GLU A 182 8.85 13.90 -3.18
CA GLU A 182 9.65 14.99 -2.60
C GLU A 182 11.08 15.01 -3.20
N GLU A 183 11.80 13.88 -3.16
CA GLU A 183 13.21 13.83 -3.61
C GLU A 183 13.38 13.92 -5.14
N CYS A 184 12.59 13.17 -5.92
CA CYS A 184 12.77 13.11 -7.38
C CYS A 184 12.07 14.24 -8.13
N LEU A 185 11.02 14.85 -7.57
CA LEU A 185 10.28 15.92 -8.24
C LEU A 185 10.42 17.26 -7.50
N ILE A 186 9.84 17.40 -6.30
CA ILE A 186 9.67 18.70 -5.64
C ILE A 186 11.02 19.39 -5.38
N GLN A 187 12.00 18.68 -4.83
CA GLN A 187 13.33 19.24 -4.54
C GLN A 187 14.12 19.56 -5.81
N GLN A 188 13.77 18.94 -6.94
CA GLN A 188 14.43 19.18 -8.23
C GLN A 188 13.81 20.35 -9.01
N LEU A 189 12.56 20.75 -8.71
CA LEU A 189 11.89 21.85 -9.41
C LEU A 189 12.69 23.17 -9.43
N PRO A 190 13.35 23.61 -8.35
CA PRO A 190 14.17 24.83 -8.40
C PRO A 190 15.35 24.73 -9.37
N THR A 191 15.86 23.52 -9.64
CA THR A 191 16.99 23.31 -10.56
C THR A 191 16.61 23.54 -12.03
N LEU A 192 15.31 23.56 -12.33
CA LEU A 192 14.79 23.90 -13.65
C LEU A 192 15.14 25.34 -14.05
N PHE A 193 15.28 26.24 -13.07
CA PHE A 193 15.55 27.66 -13.26
C PHE A 193 17.01 28.06 -12.99
N MET A 194 17.91 27.10 -12.75
CA MET A 194 19.32 27.39 -12.48
C MET A 194 20.01 28.01 -13.71
N PRO A 195 20.87 29.03 -13.54
CA PRO A 195 21.50 29.74 -14.65
C PRO A 195 22.28 28.83 -15.61
N GLU A 196 22.90 27.73 -15.15
CA GLU A 196 23.59 26.80 -16.06
C GLU A 196 22.65 26.16 -17.09
N ALA A 197 21.36 26.03 -16.76
CA ALA A 197 20.33 25.59 -17.70
C ALA A 197 20.08 26.64 -18.80
N VAL A 198 20.09 27.91 -18.43
CA VAL A 198 19.84 29.06 -19.31
C VAL A 198 21.07 29.41 -20.16
N PHE A 199 22.28 29.21 -19.62
CA PHE A 199 23.55 29.48 -20.32
C PHE A 199 23.88 28.50 -21.45
N ASN A 200 23.26 27.31 -21.48
CA ASN A 200 23.36 26.35 -22.59
C ASN A 200 22.38 26.64 -23.75
N MET A 201 21.60 27.74 -23.68
CA MET A 201 20.97 28.28 -24.89
C MET A 201 22.07 28.84 -25.79
N ASP A 202 22.49 28.03 -26.76
CA ASP A 202 23.53 28.38 -27.71
C ASP A 202 23.26 29.74 -28.36
N LYS A 203 24.34 30.51 -28.53
CA LYS A 203 24.31 31.91 -28.99
C LYS A 203 23.74 32.10 -30.41
N GLU A 204 23.39 31.01 -31.10
CA GLU A 204 22.82 31.03 -32.44
C GLU A 204 21.30 31.34 -32.48
N ASN A 205 20.59 31.28 -31.35
CA ASN A 205 19.16 31.63 -31.30
C ASN A 205 18.86 33.11 -30.91
N TYR A 206 19.88 33.92 -30.60
CA TYR A 206 19.70 35.34 -30.28
C TYR A 206 19.31 36.20 -31.49
N ALA A 207 19.41 35.67 -32.72
CA ALA A 207 19.10 36.40 -33.94
C ALA A 207 17.59 36.48 -34.28
N GLY A 208 16.72 35.81 -33.51
CA GLY A 208 15.28 35.77 -33.76
C GLY A 208 14.39 36.40 -32.68
N ILE A 209 14.96 36.94 -31.60
CA ILE A 209 14.21 37.42 -30.40
C ILE A 209 14.52 38.90 -30.08
N LEU A 210 15.02 39.67 -31.06
CA LEU A 210 15.10 41.14 -31.01
C LEU A 210 14.58 41.72 -32.33
#